data_AF-A0AAD6ZQ33-F1
#
_entry.id   AF-A0AAD6ZQ33-F1
#
_cell.length_a   1.000
_cell.length_b   1.000
_cell.length_c   1.000
_cell.angle_alpha   90.00
_cell.angle_beta   90.00
_cell.angle_gamma   90.00
#
_symmetry.space_group_name_H-M   'P 1'
#
loop_
_entity.id
_entity.type
_entity.pdbx_description
1 polymer ?
#
loop_
_entity_poly.entity_id
_entity_poly.type
_entity_poly.pdbx_seq_one_letter_code
_entity_poly.pdbx_strand_id
1 'polypeptide(L)'
;MPVLLLQVNSPDTLRWQSAREQADSENRRRLRDLRPLCPLLPKLYAVSAFCTKLRFYAATKTEGVVPPVSPCDPRTAFADTNPPNRWNSDVLEEEGANLPKQSVAEIIARIYLSDVKSKEEGANLPKQSVAEIIARIYLSDGALVRF
;
A
#
# COMPACT_ATOMS: atom_id res chain seq x y z
N MET A 1 9.31 -5.03 12.15
CA MET A 1 8.64 -5.62 10.97
C MET A 1 8.16 -4.48 10.08
N PRO A 2 8.47 -4.46 8.76
CA PRO A 2 7.92 -3.44 7.87
C PRO A 2 6.41 -3.65 7.71
N VAL A 3 5.68 -2.55 7.65
CA VAL A 3 4.20 -2.56 7.58
C VAL A 3 3.68 -1.86 6.31
N LEU A 4 4.50 -0.99 5.73
CA LEU A 4 4.26 -0.25 4.49
C LEU A 4 5.59 0.02 3.80
N LEU A 5 5.61 -0.04 2.47
CA LEU A 5 6.72 0.46 1.66
C LEU A 5 6.27 1.71 0.90
N LEU A 6 7.11 2.74 0.90
CA LEU A 6 6.94 3.91 0.08
C LEU A 6 8.18 4.10 -0.79
N GLN A 7 8.02 4.03 -2.10
CA GLN A 7 9.04 4.35 -3.09
C GLN A 7 8.73 5.72 -3.69
N VAL A 8 9.59 6.70 -3.42
CA VAL A 8 9.51 8.03 -4.02
C VAL A 8 10.48 8.10 -5.19
N ASN A 9 9.96 8.39 -6.38
CA ASN A 9 10.74 8.51 -7.61
C ASN A 9 10.84 9.98 -8.04
N SER A 10 11.78 10.28 -8.93
CA SER A 10 11.93 11.64 -9.46
C SER A 10 10.67 12.08 -10.24
N PRO A 11 10.07 13.25 -9.93
CA PRO A 11 8.84 13.74 -10.54
C PRO A 11 8.83 13.66 -12.08
N ASP A 12 9.90 14.11 -12.70
CA ASP A 12 9.97 14.28 -14.16
C ASP A 12 10.13 12.97 -14.93
N THR A 13 10.35 11.88 -14.21
CA THR A 13 10.64 10.58 -14.83
C THR A 13 9.40 9.75 -15.13
N LEU A 14 8.21 10.15 -14.66
CA LEU A 14 6.96 9.42 -14.94
C LEU A 14 6.68 9.29 -16.45
N ARG A 15 7.17 10.22 -17.28
CA ARG A 15 7.01 10.16 -18.75
C ARG A 15 7.82 9.03 -19.41
N TRP A 16 8.90 8.57 -18.76
CA TRP A 16 9.77 7.53 -19.31
C TRP A 16 9.28 6.13 -18.97
N GLN A 17 9.10 5.30 -20.00
CA GLN A 17 8.69 3.89 -19.83
C GLN A 17 9.63 3.12 -18.91
N SER A 18 10.94 3.28 -19.09
CA SER A 18 11.96 2.61 -18.28
C SER A 18 11.86 2.94 -16.79
N ALA A 19 11.54 4.20 -16.44
CA ALA A 19 11.36 4.60 -15.05
C ALA A 19 10.12 3.95 -14.43
N ARG A 20 9.02 3.85 -15.18
CA ARG A 20 7.79 3.16 -14.75
C ARG A 20 8.00 1.66 -14.59
N GLU A 21 8.71 1.02 -15.51
CA GLU A 21 9.05 -0.41 -15.44
C GLU A 21 9.97 -0.72 -14.26
N GLN A 22 10.97 0.13 -14.01
CA GLN A 22 11.87 0.00 -12.88
C GLN A 22 11.12 0.14 -11.56
N ALA A 23 10.26 1.16 -11.41
CA ALA A 23 9.46 1.37 -10.21
C ALA A 23 8.50 0.20 -9.94
N ASP A 24 7.83 -0.33 -10.98
CA ASP A 24 6.95 -1.49 -10.85
C ASP A 24 7.73 -2.75 -10.44
N SER A 25 8.85 -3.02 -11.09
CA SER A 25 9.71 -4.18 -10.81
C SER A 25 10.28 -4.13 -9.39
N GLU A 26 10.70 -2.95 -8.94
CA GLU A 26 11.27 -2.76 -7.62
C GLU A 26 10.25 -2.98 -6.50
N ASN A 27 9.04 -2.40 -6.61
CA ASN A 27 7.98 -2.62 -5.64
C ASN A 27 7.60 -4.09 -5.54
N ARG A 28 7.43 -4.77 -6.68
CA ARG A 28 7.09 -6.21 -6.72
C ARG A 28 8.19 -7.07 -6.11
N ARG A 29 9.46 -6.78 -6.43
CA ARG A 29 10.61 -7.47 -5.83
C ARG A 29 10.62 -7.30 -4.32
N ARG A 30 10.57 -6.05 -3.83
CA ARG A 30 10.60 -5.75 -2.39
C ARG A 30 9.43 -6.37 -1.65
N LEU A 31 8.22 -6.34 -2.23
CA LEU A 31 7.06 -7.01 -1.65
C LEU A 31 7.26 -8.53 -1.56
N ARG A 32 7.81 -9.16 -2.59
CA ARG A 32 8.12 -10.60 -2.59
C ARG A 32 9.15 -10.96 -1.52
N ASP A 33 10.20 -10.16 -1.39
CA ASP A 33 11.30 -10.40 -0.45
C ASP A 33 10.88 -10.18 1.01
N LEU A 34 10.02 -9.18 1.26
CA LEU A 34 9.57 -8.83 2.61
C LEU A 34 8.36 -9.64 3.08
N ARG A 35 7.54 -10.19 2.17
CA ARG A 35 6.32 -10.93 2.53
C ARG A 35 6.57 -12.08 3.51
N PRO A 36 7.62 -12.93 3.35
CA PRO A 36 7.94 -14.00 4.29
C PRO A 36 8.35 -13.49 5.68
N LEU A 37 8.95 -12.29 5.74
CA LEU A 37 9.36 -11.64 7.00
C LEU A 37 8.17 -10.99 7.73
N CYS A 38 6.99 -11.01 7.11
CA CYS A 38 5.78 -10.37 7.62
C CYS A 38 4.63 -11.36 7.88
N PRO A 39 4.81 -12.44 8.66
CA PRO A 39 3.85 -13.55 8.75
C PRO A 39 2.51 -13.15 9.38
N LEU A 40 2.52 -12.14 10.26
CA LEU A 40 1.34 -11.69 11.01
C LEU A 40 0.43 -10.77 10.18
N LEU A 41 0.97 -10.07 9.19
CA LEU A 41 0.16 -9.20 8.34
C LEU A 41 -0.54 -10.04 7.27
N PRO A 42 -1.87 -9.91 7.09
CA PRO A 42 -2.58 -10.57 5.99
C PRO A 42 -2.16 -10.00 4.63
N LYS A 43 -1.85 -8.70 4.61
CA LYS A 43 -1.52 -7.91 3.43
C LYS A 43 -0.35 -6.98 3.76
N LEU A 44 0.65 -6.91 2.87
CA LEU A 44 1.75 -5.95 2.95
C LEU A 44 1.58 -4.93 1.82
N TYR A 45 1.52 -3.65 2.17
CA TYR A 45 1.29 -2.58 1.21
C TYR A 45 2.61 -1.99 0.68
N ALA A 46 2.61 -1.60 -0.58
CA ALA A 46 3.64 -0.73 -1.14
C ALA A 46 3.00 0.37 -2.01
N VAL A 47 3.63 1.54 -2.05
CA VAL A 47 3.20 2.68 -2.86
C VAL A 47 4.39 3.20 -3.64
N SER A 48 4.20 3.36 -4.95
CA SER A 48 5.15 4.06 -5.81
C SER A 48 4.62 5.46 -6.11
N ALA A 49 5.38 6.49 -5.78
CA ALA A 49 5.04 7.88 -6.03
C ALA A 49 5.94 8.49 -7.11
N PHE A 50 5.35 9.18 -8.06
CA PHE A 50 6.02 10.14 -8.94
C PHE A 50 5.34 11.49 -8.72
N CYS A 51 5.97 12.35 -7.91
CA CYS A 51 5.33 13.57 -7.43
C CYS A 51 4.00 13.25 -6.73
N THR A 52 2.90 13.86 -7.19
CA THR A 52 1.56 13.68 -6.66
C THR A 52 0.89 12.39 -7.13
N LYS A 53 1.40 11.77 -8.20
CA LYS A 53 0.81 10.58 -8.82
C LYS A 53 1.30 9.32 -8.12
N LEU A 54 0.37 8.54 -7.61
CA LEU A 54 0.59 7.34 -6.80
C LEU A 54 0.10 6.10 -7.53
N ARG A 55 0.78 4.99 -7.26
CA ARG A 55 0.35 3.65 -7.62
C ARG A 55 0.48 2.73 -6.42
N PHE A 56 -0.60 2.01 -6.13
CA PHE A 56 -0.69 1.13 -4.97
C PHE A 56 -0.43 -0.33 -5.36
N TYR A 57 0.28 -1.01 -4.47
CA TYR A 57 0.58 -2.42 -4.56
C TYR A 57 0.26 -3.09 -3.23
N ALA A 58 -0.06 -4.37 -3.30
CA ALA A 58 -0.25 -5.18 -2.13
C ALA A 58 0.19 -6.62 -2.36
N ALA A 59 0.88 -7.21 -1.39
CA ALA A 59 1.15 -8.65 -1.36
C ALA A 59 0.24 -9.34 -0.34
N THR A 60 -0.60 -10.27 -0.80
CA THR A 60 -1.42 -11.13 0.07
C THR A 60 -0.78 -12.52 0.20
N LYS A 61 -1.29 -13.38 1.11
CA LYS A 61 -0.80 -14.77 1.21
C LYS A 61 -1.24 -15.65 0.04
N THR A 62 -2.37 -15.30 -0.58
CA THR A 62 -3.10 -16.16 -1.52
C THR A 62 -2.95 -15.73 -2.97
N GLU A 63 -2.86 -14.43 -3.25
CA GLU A 63 -2.96 -13.87 -4.61
C GLU A 63 -1.62 -13.33 -5.13
N GLY A 64 -0.56 -13.37 -4.31
CA GLY A 64 0.72 -12.76 -4.65
C GLY A 64 0.64 -11.23 -4.64
N VAL A 65 1.37 -10.57 -5.56
CA VAL A 65 1.42 -9.09 -5.65
C VAL A 65 0.35 -8.57 -6.60
N VAL A 66 -0.56 -7.76 -6.06
CA VAL A 66 -1.64 -7.04 -6.74
C VAL A 66 -1.23 -5.57 -6.93
N PRO A 67 -1.53 -4.92 -8.09
CA PRO A 67 -2.11 -5.51 -9.30
C PRO A 67 -1.15 -6.53 -9.94
N PRO A 68 -1.63 -7.52 -10.72
CA PRO A 68 -0.77 -8.49 -11.39
C PRO A 68 0.18 -7.83 -12.41
N VAL A 69 1.23 -8.54 -12.81
CA VAL A 69 2.12 -8.09 -13.89
C VAL A 69 1.34 -8.08 -15.19
N SER A 70 1.52 -7.04 -16.00
CA SER A 70 0.92 -7.00 -17.33
C SER A 70 1.49 -8.13 -18.19
N PRO A 71 0.67 -8.85 -18.96
CA PRO A 71 1.20 -9.76 -19.95
C PRO A 71 2.07 -8.97 -20.93
N CYS A 72 3.32 -9.40 -21.10
CA CYS A 72 4.20 -8.91 -22.14
C CYS A 72 4.14 -9.90 -23.30
N ASP A 73 3.62 -9.49 -24.45
CA ASP A 73 3.71 -10.30 -25.67
C ASP A 73 5.14 -10.16 -26.22
N PRO A 74 5.90 -11.27 -26.40
CA PRO A 74 7.25 -11.23 -26.94
C PRO A 74 7.34 -10.55 -28.32
N ARG A 75 6.25 -10.56 -29.10
CA ARG A 75 6.15 -9.90 -30.41
C ARG A 75 6.01 -8.38 -30.29
N THR A 76 5.66 -7.88 -29.11
CA THR A 76 5.53 -6.46 -28.79
C THR A 76 6.44 -6.10 -27.62
N ALA A 77 7.70 -6.54 -27.62
CA ALA A 77 8.63 -6.29 -26.51
C ALA A 77 8.86 -4.78 -26.22
N PHE A 78 8.50 -3.90 -27.15
CA PHE A 78 8.50 -2.43 -26.97
C PHE A 78 7.17 -1.87 -26.46
N ALA A 79 6.14 -2.71 -26.28
CA ALA A 79 4.87 -2.28 -25.73
C ALA A 79 5.05 -1.86 -24.28
N ASP A 80 4.50 -0.71 -23.95
CA ASP A 80 4.52 -0.19 -22.59
C ASP A 80 3.65 -1.06 -21.69
N THR A 81 4.31 -1.95 -20.94
CA THR A 81 3.66 -2.83 -19.97
C THR A 81 3.26 -2.09 -18.69
N ASN A 82 3.73 -0.85 -18.51
CA ASN A 82 3.47 0.00 -17.35
C ASN A 82 3.08 1.41 -17.78
N PRO A 83 1.92 1.58 -18.44
CA PRO A 83 1.50 2.88 -18.95
C PRO A 83 1.35 3.94 -17.83
N PRO A 84 1.55 5.23 -18.14
CA PRO A 84 1.49 6.31 -17.16
C PRO A 84 0.17 6.34 -16.36
N ASN A 85 -0.93 5.97 -17.00
CA ASN A 85 -2.27 5.90 -16.39
C ASN A 85 -2.39 4.86 -15.25
N ARG A 86 -1.34 4.10 -14.95
CA ARG A 86 -1.29 3.26 -13.75
C ARG A 86 -0.92 4.02 -12.48
N TRP A 87 -0.31 5.19 -12.62
CA TRP A 87 -0.15 6.18 -11.55
C TRP A 87 -1.33 7.15 -11.61
N ASN A 88 -2.55 6.60 -11.52
CA ASN A 88 -3.80 7.35 -11.68
C ASN A 88 -4.28 8.03 -10.41
N SER A 89 -3.81 7.63 -9.23
CA SER A 89 -4.22 8.28 -7.98
C SER A 89 -3.41 9.56 -7.76
N ASP A 90 -4.07 10.71 -7.68
CA ASP A 90 -3.40 11.97 -7.34
C ASP A 90 -3.60 12.29 -5.85
N VAL A 91 -2.51 12.38 -5.08
CA VAL A 91 -2.58 12.68 -3.64
C VAL A 91 -3.18 14.06 -3.34
N LEU A 92 -3.21 14.97 -4.32
CA LEU A 92 -3.84 16.28 -4.18
C LEU A 92 -5.35 16.24 -4.43
N GLU A 93 -5.86 15.17 -5.04
CA GLU A 93 -7.29 14.93 -5.19
C GLU A 93 -7.82 14.19 -3.95
N GLU A 94 -9.08 14.45 -3.57
CA GLU A 94 -9.68 13.85 -2.36
C GLU A 94 -9.60 12.31 -2.37
N GLU A 95 -9.92 11.69 -3.51
CA GLU A 95 -9.87 10.23 -3.66
C GLU A 95 -8.45 9.69 -3.52
N GLY A 96 -7.46 10.33 -4.17
CA GLY A 96 -6.07 9.90 -4.08
C GLY A 96 -5.43 10.20 -2.73
N ALA A 97 -5.90 11.21 -1.98
CA ALA A 97 -5.52 11.45 -0.59
C ALA A 97 -6.10 10.41 0.38
N ASN A 98 -7.24 9.80 0.05
CA ASN A 98 -7.91 8.83 0.90
C ASN A 98 -7.28 7.43 0.84
N LEU A 99 -6.73 7.01 -0.29
CA LEU A 99 -6.12 5.68 -0.44
C LEU A 99 -4.90 5.43 0.49
N PRO A 100 -3.95 6.38 0.66
CA PRO A 100 -2.90 6.25 1.66
C PRO A 100 -3.45 6.18 3.09
N LYS A 101 -4.45 7.01 3.42
CA LYS A 101 -5.09 7.02 4.74
C LYS A 101 -5.74 5.68 5.05
N GLN A 102 -6.46 5.10 4.09
CA GLN A 102 -7.06 3.77 4.20
C GLN A 102 -6.02 2.68 4.42
N SER A 103 -4.92 2.71 3.66
CA SER A 103 -3.83 1.75 3.80
C SER A 103 -3.20 1.82 5.20
N VAL A 104 -2.94 3.04 5.70
CA VAL A 104 -2.39 3.27 7.05
C VAL A 104 -3.37 2.86 8.14
N ALA A 105 -4.65 3.20 8.01
CA ALA A 105 -5.68 2.83 8.98
C ALA A 105 -5.83 1.30 9.09
N GLU A 106 -5.81 0.58 7.97
CA GLU A 106 -5.85 -0.89 7.99
C GLU A 106 -4.62 -1.47 8.70
N ILE A 107 -3.43 -0.95 8.41
CA ILE A 107 -2.19 -1.37 9.06
C ILE A 107 -2.29 -1.18 10.58
N ILE A 108 -2.70 0.01 11.04
CA ILE A 108 -2.82 0.33 12.47
C ILE A 108 -3.83 -0.60 13.14
N ALA A 109 -5.02 -0.77 12.54
CA ALA A 109 -6.04 -1.66 13.07
C ALA A 109 -5.53 -3.10 13.22
N ARG A 110 -4.74 -3.59 12.26
CA ARG A 110 -4.18 -4.96 12.29
C ARG A 110 -3.11 -5.13 13.37
N ILE A 111 -2.22 -4.16 13.54
CA ILE A 111 -1.21 -4.18 14.60
C ILE A 111 -1.89 -4.18 15.97
N TYR A 112 -2.91 -3.33 16.15
CA TYR A 112 -3.63 -3.25 17.41
C TYR A 112 -4.35 -4.57 17.74
N LEU A 113 -4.96 -5.22 16.74
CA LEU A 113 -5.61 -6.52 16.95
C LEU A 113 -4.63 -7.65 17.26
N SER A 114 -3.42 -7.65 16.70
CA SER A 114 -2.39 -8.62 17.11
C SER A 114 -1.94 -8.39 18.55
N ASP A 115 -1.85 -7.14 18.99
CA ASP A 115 -1.49 -6.79 20.37
C ASP A 115 -2.60 -7.14 21.37
N VAL A 116 -3.88 -6.97 20.99
CA VAL A 116 -5.01 -7.37 21.84
C VAL A 116 -5.08 -8.88 21.97
N LYS A 117 -4.96 -9.65 20.87
CA LYS A 117 -4.99 -11.12 20.92
C LYS A 117 -3.87 -11.71 21.78
N SER A 118 -2.65 -11.17 21.66
CA SER A 118 -1.52 -11.60 22.49
C SER A 118 -1.69 -11.27 23.98
N LYS A 119 -2.51 -10.26 24.31
CA LYS A 119 -2.85 -9.90 25.70
C LYS A 119 -4.07 -10.65 26.23
N GLU A 120 -5.08 -10.96 25.40
CA GLU A 120 -6.25 -11.76 25.77
C GLU A 120 -5.90 -13.20 26.14
N GLU A 121 -4.86 -13.77 25.54
CA GLU A 121 -4.29 -15.07 25.94
C GLU A 121 -3.63 -15.03 27.35
N GLY A 122 -3.49 -13.85 27.96
CA GLY A 122 -2.91 -13.67 29.31
C GLY A 122 -3.77 -12.88 30.32
N ALA A 123 -4.76 -12.07 29.91
CA ALA A 123 -5.62 -11.31 30.81
C ALA A 123 -6.91 -10.79 30.15
N ASN A 124 -7.98 -10.75 30.94
CA ASN A 124 -9.33 -10.29 30.58
C ASN A 124 -9.36 -8.76 30.32
N LEU A 125 -9.33 -8.33 29.05
CA LEU A 125 -9.41 -6.93 28.64
C LEU A 125 -10.60 -6.65 27.69
N PRO A 126 -11.06 -5.39 27.56
CA PRO A 126 -12.35 -5.08 26.95
C PRO A 126 -12.35 -5.22 25.42
N LYS A 127 -13.39 -5.89 24.93
CA LYS A 127 -13.67 -6.20 23.53
C LYS A 127 -14.08 -4.95 22.73
N GLN A 128 -13.15 -4.06 22.39
CA GLN A 128 -13.45 -3.02 21.40
C GLN A 128 -13.43 -3.60 19.98
N SER A 129 -14.47 -3.31 19.20
CA SER A 129 -14.56 -3.84 17.84
C SER A 129 -13.61 -3.09 16.89
N VAL A 130 -13.11 -3.80 15.87
CA VAL A 130 -12.25 -3.22 14.82
C VAL A 130 -12.89 -1.97 14.18
N ALA A 131 -14.21 -1.97 14.04
CA ALA A 131 -14.96 -0.86 13.48
C ALA A 131 -14.89 0.40 14.35
N GLU A 132 -14.85 0.26 15.68
CA GLU A 132 -14.76 1.40 16.62
C GLU A 132 -13.34 2.01 16.64
N ILE A 133 -12.31 1.19 16.49
CA ILE A 133 -10.91 1.66 16.40
C ILE A 133 -10.71 2.42 15.10
N ILE A 134 -11.18 1.85 13.98
CA ILE A 134 -11.16 2.50 12.67
C ILE A 134 -11.96 3.80 12.75
N ALA A 135 -13.18 3.77 13.29
CA ALA A 135 -14.01 4.95 13.48
C ALA A 135 -13.28 6.01 14.32
N ARG A 136 -12.58 5.64 15.40
CA ARG A 136 -11.75 6.60 16.15
C ARG A 136 -10.62 7.18 15.30
N ILE A 137 -9.87 6.40 14.52
CA ILE A 137 -8.81 6.96 13.66
C ILE A 137 -9.39 7.96 12.65
N TYR A 138 -10.61 7.72 12.15
CA TYR A 138 -11.29 8.62 11.21
C TYR A 138 -12.08 9.77 11.86
N LEU A 139 -12.52 9.63 13.12
CA LEU A 139 -13.40 10.58 13.82
C LEU A 139 -12.71 11.35 14.96
N SER A 140 -11.50 10.94 15.37
CA SER A 140 -10.79 11.60 16.49
C SER A 140 -10.20 12.94 16.12
N ASP A 141 -10.25 13.38 14.87
CA ASP A 141 -9.87 14.74 14.53
C ASP A 141 -10.74 15.31 13.41
N GLY A 142 -11.72 16.12 13.83
CA GLY A 142 -12.18 17.29 13.07
C GLY A 142 -11.09 18.35 12.87
N ALA A 143 -9.83 18.05 13.18
CA ALA A 143 -8.68 18.75 12.65
C ALA A 143 -8.42 18.24 11.23
N LEU A 144 -8.97 18.98 10.26
CA LEU A 144 -8.41 19.13 8.93
C LEU A 144 -6.87 18.94 9.00
N VAL A 145 -6.36 17.86 8.41
CA VAL A 145 -4.97 17.84 7.96
C VAL A 145 -4.91 18.85 6.81
N ARG A 146 -4.71 20.13 7.15
CA ARG A 146 -4.37 21.18 6.21
C ARG A 146 -2.94 20.91 5.74
N PHE A 147 -2.81 20.61 4.45
CA PHE A 147 -1.61 20.95 3.68
C PHE A 147 -1.90 22.26 2.95
#